data_AF-A0A6M3RFK9-F1
#
_entry.id   AF-A0A6M3RFK9-F1
#
_cell.length_a   1.000
_cell.length_b   1.000
_cell.length_c   1.000
_cell.angle_alpha   90.00
_cell.angle_beta   90.00
_cell.angle_gamma   90.00
#
_symmetry.space_group_name_H-M   'P 1'
#
loop_
_entity.id
_entity.type
_entity.pdbx_description
1 polymer ?
#
loop_
_entity_poly.entity_id
_entity_poly.type
_entity_poly.pdbx_seq_one_letter_code
_entity_poly.pdbx_strand_id
1 'polypeptide(L)'
;AIAMKLGIAPFHFWLPEALQGISIKTGLILSTWQKLAPMSLLIQMSSTTNLHLLMLLGLTSTLLGGWGGINQTQTRKIMAFSSIAHLGWMASILNLSPNLTLFNFLLYITVTSTLFMMLLTLNTKNMTEMTTFWSKSPTLSALSLLLLLSLSGLPPLTGFLPKWLIAQELIKQDLVLFTLIILLSSLLSLFFYLRLTYTLSLTLAPNLSFFPLPWAMHKKNFMAPMITS
;
A
#
# COMPACT_ATOMS: atom_id res chain seq x y z
N ALA A 1 13.87 -12.64 14.44
CA ALA A 1 14.68 -11.47 14.03
C ALA A 1 14.18 -10.83 12.73
N ILE A 2 14.16 -11.56 11.60
CA ILE A 2 13.76 -10.98 10.30
C ILE A 2 12.32 -10.41 10.32
N ALA A 3 11.39 -11.13 10.98
CA ALA A 3 10.01 -10.66 11.18
C ALA A 3 9.93 -9.28 11.88
N MET A 4 10.80 -9.01 12.86
CA MET A 4 10.87 -7.71 13.53
C MET A 4 11.37 -6.62 12.58
N LYS A 5 12.39 -6.90 11.77
CA LYS A 5 12.95 -5.95 10.80
C LYS A 5 11.99 -5.64 9.64
N LEU A 6 11.18 -6.61 9.22
CA LEU A 6 10.12 -6.41 8.22
C LEU A 6 8.87 -5.73 8.80
N GLY A 7 8.67 -5.75 10.12
CA GLY A 7 7.47 -5.25 10.78
C GLY A 7 6.28 -6.20 10.67
N ILE A 8 6.52 -7.51 10.60
CA ILE A 8 5.46 -8.53 10.60
C ILE A 8 4.91 -8.66 12.04
N ALA A 9 3.60 -8.82 12.17
CA ALA A 9 2.97 -9.05 13.47
C ALA A 9 3.55 -10.30 14.15
N PRO A 10 3.72 -10.31 15.49
CA PRO A 10 3.32 -9.28 16.46
C PRO A 10 4.26 -8.07 16.56
N PHE A 11 5.44 -8.09 15.92
CA PHE A 11 6.47 -7.05 16.01
C PHE A 11 6.22 -5.81 15.14
N HIS A 12 4.96 -5.52 14.85
CA HIS A 12 4.53 -4.50 13.90
C HIS A 12 4.42 -3.08 14.50
N PHE A 13 4.38 -2.96 15.84
CA PHE A 13 4.08 -1.70 16.53
C PHE A 13 4.99 -0.52 16.17
N TRP A 14 6.27 -0.78 15.91
CA TRP A 14 7.24 0.27 15.57
C TRP A 14 6.95 0.92 14.20
N LEU A 15 6.35 0.17 13.27
CA LEU A 15 6.28 0.59 11.87
C LEU A 15 5.27 1.73 11.65
N PRO A 16 4.02 1.70 12.17
CA PRO A 16 3.09 2.82 12.09
C PRO A 16 3.58 4.10 12.79
N GLU A 17 4.26 3.96 13.94
CA GLU A 17 4.76 5.10 14.69
C GLU A 17 5.97 5.74 13.98
N ALA A 18 6.92 4.93 13.52
CA ALA A 18 8.07 5.39 12.76
C ALA A 18 7.66 6.10 11.47
N LEU A 19 6.74 5.52 10.69
CA LEU A 19 6.27 6.15 9.45
C LEU A 19 5.53 7.47 9.68
N GLN A 20 4.83 7.62 10.82
CA GLN A 20 4.16 8.88 11.14
C GLN A 20 5.16 9.99 11.52
N GLY A 21 6.24 9.64 12.23
CA GLY A 21 7.25 10.58 12.72
C GLY A 21 8.20 11.13 11.66
N ILE A 22 8.30 10.46 10.51
CA ILE A 22 9.25 10.83 9.44
C ILE A 22 8.59 11.53 8.25
N SER A 23 9.42 12.13 7.40
CA SER A 23 8.98 12.74 6.14
C SER A 23 8.46 11.69 5.14
N ILE A 24 7.62 12.09 4.18
CA ILE A 24 7.06 11.18 3.17
C ILE A 24 8.20 10.57 2.31
N LYS A 25 9.25 11.34 1.99
CA LYS A 25 10.42 10.85 1.22
C LYS A 25 11.17 9.75 1.97
N THR A 26 11.44 9.96 3.25
CA THR A 26 12.09 8.96 4.10
C THR A 26 11.18 7.75 4.33
N GLY A 27 9.85 7.96 4.40
CA GLY A 27 8.87 6.88 4.46
C GLY A 27 8.86 5.99 3.22
N LEU A 28 9.05 6.57 2.03
CA LEU A 28 9.24 5.80 0.79
C LEU A 28 10.46 4.88 0.92
N ILE A 29 11.61 5.40 1.36
CA ILE A 29 12.85 4.61 1.50
C ILE A 29 12.66 3.49 2.54
N LEU A 30 12.01 3.78 3.67
CA LEU A 30 11.73 2.80 4.72
C LEU A 30 10.79 1.68 4.24
N SER A 31 9.75 2.03 3.49
CA SER A 31 8.73 1.08 3.04
C SER A 31 9.16 0.21 1.85
N THR A 32 10.20 0.63 1.10
CA THR A 32 10.71 -0.05 -0.10
C THR A 32 12.12 -0.60 0.10
N TRP A 33 13.12 0.29 0.16
CA TRP A 33 14.54 -0.06 0.18
C TRP A 33 14.92 -0.90 1.39
N GLN A 34 14.45 -0.52 2.58
CA GLN A 34 14.76 -1.25 3.81
C GLN A 34 14.13 -2.65 3.88
N LYS A 35 13.12 -2.93 3.04
CA LYS A 35 12.49 -4.25 2.96
C LYS A 35 13.20 -5.22 1.99
N LEU A 36 14.05 -4.72 1.08
CA LEU A 36 14.74 -5.54 0.08
C LEU A 36 15.65 -6.60 0.73
N ALA A 37 16.59 -6.18 1.58
CA ALA A 37 17.58 -7.09 2.16
C ALA A 37 16.97 -8.12 3.14
N PRO A 38 16.03 -7.76 4.04
CA PRO A 38 15.38 -8.75 4.89
C PRO A 38 14.53 -9.75 4.09
N MET A 39 13.87 -9.30 3.01
CA MET A 39 13.05 -10.17 2.18
C MET A 39 13.89 -11.15 1.36
N SER A 40 15.03 -10.72 0.80
CA SER A 40 15.93 -11.62 0.06
C SER A 40 16.48 -12.73 0.94
N LEU A 41 16.87 -12.41 2.18
CA LEU A 41 17.30 -13.40 3.17
C LEU A 41 16.17 -14.37 3.51
N LEU A 42 14.94 -13.88 3.68
CA LEU A 42 13.80 -14.72 4.03
C LEU A 42 13.46 -15.69 2.87
N ILE A 43 13.55 -15.24 1.61
CA ILE A 43 13.36 -16.08 0.42
C ILE A 43 14.46 -17.15 0.31
N GLN A 44 15.73 -16.80 0.54
CA GLN A 44 16.85 -17.74 0.51
C GLN A 44 16.71 -18.85 1.56
N MET A 45 16.18 -18.51 2.74
CA MET A 45 15.98 -19.45 3.84
C MET A 45 14.65 -20.22 3.75
N SER A 46 13.84 -20.01 2.71
CA SER A 46 12.47 -20.55 2.59
C SER A 46 12.36 -22.03 2.93
N SER A 47 13.21 -22.88 2.34
CA SER A 47 13.20 -24.33 2.56
C SER A 47 13.49 -24.78 4.00
N THR A 48 14.17 -23.94 4.79
CA THR A 48 14.57 -24.26 6.18
C THR A 48 13.62 -23.69 7.22
N THR A 49 12.66 -22.86 6.80
CA THR A 49 11.73 -22.20 7.72
C THR A 49 10.54 -23.08 8.08
N ASN A 50 10.08 -23.00 9.33
CA ASN A 50 8.90 -23.73 9.77
C ASN A 50 7.63 -23.13 9.14
N LEU A 51 6.91 -23.93 8.36
CA LEU A 51 5.67 -23.54 7.68
C LEU A 51 4.62 -23.01 8.66
N HIS A 52 4.37 -23.72 9.77
CA HIS A 52 3.33 -23.35 10.72
C HIS A 52 3.60 -21.97 11.35
N LEU A 53 4.87 -21.67 11.64
CA LEU A 53 5.26 -20.38 12.18
C LEU A 53 5.00 -19.26 11.16
N LEU A 54 5.40 -19.46 9.90
CA LEU A 54 5.16 -18.48 8.83
C LEU A 54 3.68 -18.23 8.57
N MET A 55 2.86 -19.28 8.58
CA MET A 55 1.41 -19.18 8.40
C MET A 55 0.74 -18.40 9.53
N LEU A 56 1.16 -18.64 10.78
CA LEU A 56 0.66 -17.90 11.94
C LEU A 56 1.07 -16.43 11.90
N LEU A 57 2.32 -16.14 11.54
CA LEU A 57 2.77 -14.75 11.33
C LEU A 57 2.03 -14.08 10.17
N GLY A 58 1.79 -14.79 9.07
CA GLY A 58 1.04 -14.31 7.92
C GLY A 58 -0.39 -13.93 8.28
N LEU A 59 -1.11 -14.83 8.94
CA LEU A 59 -2.51 -14.63 9.33
C LEU A 59 -2.68 -13.52 10.38
N THR A 60 -1.81 -13.48 11.38
CA THR A 60 -1.85 -12.41 12.39
C THR A 60 -1.54 -11.04 11.79
N SER A 61 -0.62 -10.97 10.83
CA SER A 61 -0.28 -9.71 10.17
C SER A 61 -1.34 -9.22 9.19
N THR A 62 -2.03 -10.10 8.46
CA THR A 62 -3.16 -9.67 7.62
C THR A 62 -4.34 -9.17 8.47
N LEU A 63 -4.66 -9.86 9.57
CA LEU A 63 -5.72 -9.44 10.49
C LEU A 63 -5.40 -8.11 11.18
N LEU A 64 -4.23 -7.97 11.80
CA LEU A 64 -3.83 -6.75 12.50
C LEU A 64 -3.58 -5.59 11.54
N GLY A 65 -3.04 -5.86 10.35
CA GLY A 65 -2.92 -4.88 9.27
C GLY A 65 -4.29 -4.38 8.80
N GLY A 66 -5.26 -5.27 8.63
CA GLY A 66 -6.64 -4.92 8.29
C GLY A 66 -7.31 -4.07 9.37
N TRP A 67 -7.37 -4.58 10.60
CA TRP A 67 -8.05 -3.87 11.70
C TRP A 67 -7.38 -2.55 12.07
N GLY A 68 -6.05 -2.54 12.15
CA GLY A 68 -5.27 -1.35 12.51
C GLY A 68 -5.43 -0.21 11.50
N GLY A 69 -5.61 -0.53 10.21
CA GLY A 69 -5.79 0.46 9.14
C GLY A 69 -7.16 1.15 9.15
N ILE A 70 -8.21 0.47 9.62
CA ILE A 70 -9.59 1.00 9.60
C ILE A 70 -9.69 2.29 10.42
N ASN A 71 -9.06 2.37 11.59
CA ASN A 71 -9.23 3.53 12.47
C ASN A 71 -8.21 4.66 12.23
N GLN A 72 -7.43 4.63 11.14
CA GLN A 72 -6.43 5.66 10.88
C GLN A 72 -6.92 6.71 9.89
N THR A 73 -6.75 7.98 10.24
CA THR A 73 -6.98 9.14 9.36
C THR A 73 -5.70 9.66 8.71
N GLN A 74 -4.55 9.34 9.30
CA GLN A 74 -3.22 9.71 8.83
C GLN A 74 -2.79 8.81 7.67
N THR A 75 -2.50 9.39 6.51
CA THR A 75 -2.17 8.61 5.29
C THR A 75 -0.96 7.70 5.50
N ARG A 76 0.06 8.19 6.22
CA ARG A 76 1.28 7.42 6.53
C ARG A 76 1.03 6.21 7.41
N LYS A 77 0.13 6.30 8.40
CA LYS A 77 -0.25 5.14 9.22
C LYS A 77 -1.07 4.13 8.42
N ILE A 78 -1.93 4.59 7.51
CA ILE A 78 -2.65 3.69 6.61
C ILE A 78 -1.66 2.91 5.73
N MET A 79 -0.65 3.60 5.18
CA MET A 79 0.44 2.98 4.41
C MET A 79 1.29 2.00 5.25
N ALA A 80 1.43 2.25 6.55
CA ALA A 80 2.09 1.33 7.45
C ALA A 80 1.32 0.01 7.57
N PHE A 81 0.03 0.11 7.89
CA PHE A 81 -0.85 -1.04 8.08
C PHE A 81 -1.08 -1.84 6.80
N SER A 82 -1.15 -1.17 5.65
CA SER A 82 -1.16 -1.88 4.37
C SER A 82 0.12 -2.68 4.14
N SER A 83 1.28 -2.10 4.46
CA SER A 83 2.55 -2.79 4.30
C SER A 83 2.65 -4.04 5.19
N ILE A 84 2.05 -4.01 6.38
CA ILE A 84 1.96 -5.15 7.29
C ILE A 84 1.07 -6.24 6.69
N ALA A 85 -0.09 -5.87 6.14
CA ALA A 85 -1.00 -6.82 5.49
C ALA A 85 -0.39 -7.48 4.24
N HIS A 86 0.29 -6.72 3.37
CA HIS A 86 0.96 -7.28 2.19
C HIS A 86 2.12 -8.21 2.56
N LEU A 87 2.90 -7.87 3.59
CA LEU A 87 3.93 -8.77 4.11
C LEU A 87 3.33 -10.05 4.70
N GLY A 88 2.12 -9.99 5.26
CA GLY A 88 1.41 -11.18 5.73
C GLY A 88 1.11 -12.19 4.63
N TRP A 89 0.63 -11.69 3.48
CA TRP A 89 0.45 -12.51 2.27
C TRP A 89 1.76 -13.11 1.75
N MET A 90 2.86 -12.35 1.84
CA MET A 90 4.18 -12.85 1.45
C MET A 90 4.68 -13.93 2.41
N ALA A 91 4.48 -13.74 3.72
CA ALA A 91 4.90 -14.71 4.73
C ALA A 91 4.15 -16.04 4.59
N SER A 92 2.84 -16.01 4.29
CA SER A 92 2.02 -17.23 4.19
C SER A 92 2.42 -18.15 3.04
N ILE A 93 2.86 -17.60 1.91
CA ILE A 93 3.17 -18.41 0.71
C ILE A 93 4.66 -18.78 0.58
N LEU A 94 5.53 -18.19 1.40
CA LEU A 94 6.98 -18.26 1.22
C LEU A 94 7.56 -19.68 1.17
N ASN A 95 7.11 -20.55 2.07
CA ASN A 95 7.63 -21.91 2.12
C ASN A 95 7.07 -22.79 0.98
N LEU A 96 5.87 -22.47 0.47
CA LEU A 96 5.22 -23.24 -0.57
C LEU A 96 5.73 -22.87 -1.97
N SER A 97 5.84 -21.56 -2.26
CA SER A 97 6.35 -21.07 -3.53
C SER A 97 7.10 -19.74 -3.37
N PRO A 98 8.44 -19.77 -3.22
CA PRO A 98 9.23 -18.54 -3.07
C PRO A 98 9.11 -17.63 -4.31
N ASN A 99 8.90 -18.20 -5.50
CA ASN A 99 8.70 -17.41 -6.73
C ASN A 99 7.46 -16.50 -6.67
N LEU A 100 6.35 -16.98 -6.08
CA LEU A 100 5.16 -16.14 -5.90
C LEU A 100 5.37 -15.06 -4.84
N THR A 101 6.17 -15.31 -3.80
CA THR A 101 6.54 -14.24 -2.86
C THR A 101 7.34 -13.15 -3.53
N LEU A 102 8.30 -13.51 -4.38
CA LEU A 102 9.11 -12.55 -5.13
C LEU A 102 8.22 -11.71 -6.05
N PHE A 103 7.30 -12.35 -6.78
CA PHE A 103 6.34 -11.66 -7.64
C PHE A 103 5.47 -10.66 -6.86
N ASN A 104 4.87 -11.10 -5.75
CA ASN A 104 4.06 -10.22 -4.90
C ASN A 104 4.90 -9.06 -4.32
N PHE A 105 6.15 -9.32 -3.94
CA PHE A 105 7.06 -8.31 -3.40
C PHE A 105 7.44 -7.25 -4.43
N LEU A 106 7.71 -7.64 -5.68
CA LEU A 106 7.97 -6.70 -6.78
C LEU A 106 6.75 -5.82 -7.09
N LEU A 107 5.56 -6.42 -7.13
CA LEU A 107 4.31 -5.66 -7.28
C LEU A 107 4.09 -4.70 -6.11
N TYR A 108 4.32 -5.15 -4.88
CA TYR A 108 4.23 -4.30 -3.70
C TYR A 108 5.18 -3.10 -3.79
N ILE A 109 6.46 -3.28 -4.17
CA ILE A 109 7.41 -2.16 -4.29
C ILE A 109 6.99 -1.16 -5.35
N THR A 110 6.54 -1.63 -6.52
CA THR A 110 6.13 -0.74 -7.62
C THR A 110 4.88 0.06 -7.25
N VAL A 111 3.88 -0.56 -6.64
CA VAL A 111 2.64 0.14 -6.27
C VAL A 111 2.82 1.04 -5.03
N THR A 112 3.63 0.63 -4.06
CA THR A 112 3.91 1.51 -2.90
C THR A 112 4.78 2.71 -3.27
N SER A 113 5.80 2.54 -4.10
CA SER A 113 6.62 3.66 -4.57
C SER A 113 5.79 4.67 -5.35
N THR A 114 4.91 4.22 -6.25
CA THR A 114 3.99 5.12 -6.99
C THR A 114 3.02 5.85 -6.05
N LEU A 115 2.45 5.17 -5.05
CA LEU A 115 1.63 5.84 -4.04
C LEU A 115 2.40 6.89 -3.23
N PHE A 116 3.61 6.58 -2.74
CA PHE A 116 4.40 7.55 -1.98
C PHE A 116 4.81 8.75 -2.85
N MET A 117 5.12 8.53 -4.12
CA MET A 117 5.38 9.62 -5.07
C MET A 117 4.15 10.49 -5.30
N MET A 118 2.96 9.89 -5.36
CA MET A 118 1.69 10.63 -5.42
C MET A 118 1.44 11.44 -4.13
N LEU A 119 1.70 10.86 -2.96
CA LEU A 119 1.61 11.60 -1.68
C LEU A 119 2.60 12.77 -1.62
N LEU A 120 3.79 12.63 -2.23
CA LEU A 120 4.78 13.70 -2.32
C LEU A 120 4.34 14.83 -3.25
N THR A 121 3.69 14.53 -4.38
CA THR A 121 3.20 15.58 -5.29
C THR A 121 1.97 16.29 -4.72
N LEU A 122 1.12 15.57 -3.97
CA LEU A 122 -0.02 16.17 -3.27
C LEU A 122 0.39 16.90 -1.98
N ASN A 123 1.55 16.60 -1.38
CA ASN A 123 1.95 17.15 -0.08
C ASN A 123 0.90 16.97 1.05
N THR A 124 0.13 15.88 1.02
CA THR A 124 -0.93 15.60 2.01
C THR A 124 -0.48 14.65 3.09
N LYS A 125 -0.82 14.97 4.35
CA LYS A 125 -0.56 14.10 5.51
C LYS A 125 -1.85 13.48 6.06
N ASN A 126 -2.97 14.15 5.84
CA ASN A 126 -4.28 13.78 6.37
C ASN A 126 -5.28 13.44 5.25
N MET A 127 -6.23 12.55 5.53
CA MET A 127 -7.35 12.28 4.62
C MET A 127 -8.15 13.54 4.27
N THR A 128 -8.36 14.44 5.23
CA THR A 128 -9.13 15.67 5.01
C THR A 128 -8.45 16.65 4.06
N GLU A 129 -7.12 16.63 3.98
CA GLU A 129 -6.39 17.47 3.01
C GLU A 129 -6.53 16.91 1.59
N MET A 130 -6.62 15.58 1.45
CA MET A 130 -6.76 14.90 0.15
C MET A 130 -8.04 15.27 -0.60
N THR A 131 -9.13 15.57 0.12
CA THR A 131 -10.45 15.86 -0.48
C THR A 131 -10.44 17.09 -1.39
N THR A 132 -9.56 18.07 -1.12
CA THR A 132 -9.48 19.31 -1.90
C THR A 132 -8.74 19.14 -3.23
N PHE A 133 -8.06 18.01 -3.45
CA PHE A 133 -7.14 17.86 -4.59
C PHE A 133 -7.82 17.59 -5.91
N TRP A 134 -9.03 17.03 -5.92
CA TRP A 134 -9.79 16.87 -7.16
C TRP A 134 -9.91 18.19 -7.93
N SER A 135 -10.17 19.28 -7.21
CA SER A 135 -10.29 20.62 -7.80
C SER A 135 -8.96 21.21 -8.28
N LYS A 136 -7.82 20.75 -7.75
CA LYS A 136 -6.48 21.27 -8.06
C LYS A 136 -5.86 20.56 -9.26
N SER A 137 -5.96 19.24 -9.30
CA SER A 137 -5.33 18.41 -10.33
C SER A 137 -6.16 17.13 -10.60
N PRO A 138 -7.22 17.22 -11.41
CA PRO A 138 -8.15 16.10 -11.63
C PRO A 138 -7.48 14.89 -12.31
N THR A 139 -6.40 15.09 -13.06
CA THR A 139 -5.64 14.01 -13.69
C THR A 139 -4.90 13.16 -12.65
N LEU A 140 -4.28 13.80 -11.66
CA LEU A 140 -3.54 13.13 -10.61
C LEU A 140 -4.50 12.41 -9.63
N SER A 141 -5.67 12.99 -9.35
CA SER A 141 -6.69 12.33 -8.54
C SER A 141 -7.24 11.07 -9.22
N ALA A 142 -7.51 11.10 -10.53
CA ALA A 142 -7.92 9.92 -11.27
C ALA A 142 -6.88 8.78 -11.25
N LEU A 143 -5.59 9.11 -11.44
CA LEU A 143 -4.50 8.14 -11.33
C LEU A 143 -4.37 7.56 -9.91
N SER A 144 -4.53 8.40 -8.89
CA SER A 144 -4.46 7.95 -7.49
C SER A 144 -5.60 6.99 -7.12
N LEU A 145 -6.80 7.18 -7.69
CA LEU A 145 -7.92 6.25 -7.54
C LEU A 145 -7.56 4.87 -8.08
N LEU A 146 -7.00 4.80 -9.30
CA LEU A 146 -6.60 3.52 -9.90
C LEU A 146 -5.53 2.81 -9.05
N LEU A 147 -4.56 3.56 -8.52
CA LEU A 147 -3.51 3.01 -7.65
C LEU A 147 -4.08 2.45 -6.33
N LEU A 148 -4.97 3.19 -5.67
CA LEU A 148 -5.57 2.74 -4.41
C LEU A 148 -6.46 1.50 -4.61
N LEU A 149 -7.23 1.45 -5.71
CA LEU A 149 -8.02 0.26 -6.07
C LEU A 149 -7.13 -0.93 -6.46
N SER A 150 -5.94 -0.68 -7.00
CA SER A 150 -4.99 -1.75 -7.30
C SER A 150 -4.48 -2.42 -6.01
N LEU A 151 -4.19 -1.63 -4.96
CA LEU A 151 -3.76 -2.16 -3.66
C LEU A 151 -4.85 -2.89 -2.89
N SER A 152 -6.11 -2.45 -3.05
CA SER A 152 -7.24 -3.17 -2.48
C SER A 152 -7.40 -4.56 -3.12
N GLY A 153 -6.87 -4.76 -4.33
CA GLY A 153 -6.88 -6.04 -5.04
C GLY A 153 -8.25 -6.35 -5.61
N LEU A 154 -8.87 -5.38 -6.30
CA LEU A 154 -10.12 -5.59 -7.01
C LEU A 154 -9.88 -6.27 -8.38
N PRO A 155 -10.80 -7.16 -8.82
CA PRO A 155 -10.70 -7.90 -10.09
C PRO A 155 -11.07 -6.99 -11.28
N PRO A 156 -10.18 -6.08 -11.67
CA PRO A 156 -9.52 -6.11 -12.99
C PRO A 156 -8.07 -5.56 -12.94
N LEU A 157 -7.57 -5.26 -11.73
CA LEU A 157 -6.32 -4.54 -11.50
C LEU A 157 -5.19 -5.50 -11.11
N THR A 158 -3.95 -5.04 -11.33
CA THR A 158 -2.74 -5.85 -11.15
C THR A 158 -2.54 -6.36 -9.72
N GLY A 159 -2.99 -5.64 -8.70
CA GLY A 159 -2.86 -6.07 -7.31
C GLY A 159 -3.81 -7.18 -6.87
N PHE A 160 -4.79 -7.56 -7.71
CA PHE A 160 -5.59 -8.78 -7.49
C PHE A 160 -4.81 -10.05 -7.85
N LEU A 161 -4.00 -10.00 -8.91
CA LEU A 161 -3.22 -11.14 -9.43
C LEU A 161 -2.42 -11.89 -8.34
N PRO A 162 -1.60 -11.25 -7.49
CA PRO A 162 -0.82 -11.98 -6.49
C PRO A 162 -1.72 -12.65 -5.45
N LYS A 163 -2.79 -11.98 -4.98
CA LYS A 163 -3.70 -12.57 -3.98
C LYS A 163 -4.42 -13.80 -4.55
N TRP A 164 -4.84 -13.71 -5.80
CA TRP A 164 -5.49 -14.83 -6.49
C TRP A 164 -4.56 -16.02 -6.71
N LEU A 165 -3.36 -15.79 -7.24
CA LEU A 165 -2.36 -16.86 -7.45
C LEU A 165 -1.93 -17.51 -6.14
N ILE A 166 -1.74 -16.72 -5.07
CA ILE A 166 -1.42 -17.25 -3.74
C ILE A 166 -2.56 -18.11 -3.21
N ALA A 167 -3.81 -17.66 -3.34
CA ALA A 167 -4.96 -18.45 -2.94
C ALA A 167 -5.04 -19.78 -3.70
N GLN A 168 -4.73 -19.77 -5.01
CA GLN A 168 -4.71 -20.99 -5.82
C GLN A 168 -3.64 -21.98 -5.33
N GLU A 169 -2.41 -21.53 -5.08
CA GLU A 169 -1.35 -22.41 -4.57
C GLU A 169 -1.66 -22.96 -3.18
N LEU A 170 -2.26 -22.16 -2.30
CA LEU A 170 -2.66 -22.65 -0.98
C LEU A 170 -3.78 -23.70 -1.05
N ILE A 171 -4.74 -23.56 -1.98
CA ILE A 171 -5.80 -24.56 -2.20
C ILE A 171 -5.21 -25.87 -2.75
N LYS A 172 -4.19 -25.81 -3.63
CA LYS A 172 -3.50 -27.00 -4.13
C LYS A 172 -2.80 -27.81 -3.03
N GLN A 173 -2.49 -27.18 -1.90
CA GLN A 173 -1.83 -27.79 -0.75
C GLN A 173 -2.84 -28.20 0.35
N ASP A 174 -4.13 -28.31 0.01
CA ASP A 174 -5.25 -28.67 0.90
C ASP A 174 -5.50 -27.70 2.07
N LEU A 175 -4.94 -26.48 2.03
CA LEU A 175 -5.08 -25.45 3.08
C LEU A 175 -6.34 -24.58 2.92
N VAL A 176 -7.48 -25.19 2.58
CA VAL A 176 -8.72 -24.48 2.21
C VAL A 176 -9.26 -23.59 3.33
N LEU A 177 -9.25 -24.05 4.59
CA LEU A 177 -9.73 -23.23 5.70
C LEU A 177 -8.86 -21.98 5.92
N PHE A 178 -7.54 -22.13 5.78
CA PHE A 178 -6.61 -21.04 5.93
C PHE A 178 -6.78 -20.00 4.81
N THR A 179 -6.96 -20.44 3.57
CA THR A 179 -7.20 -19.52 2.44
C THR A 179 -8.47 -18.70 2.62
N LEU A 180 -9.54 -19.32 3.13
CA LEU A 180 -10.78 -18.61 3.40
C LEU A 180 -10.57 -17.51 4.45
N ILE A 181 -9.88 -17.81 5.55
CA ILE A 181 -9.63 -16.84 6.62
C ILE A 181 -8.74 -15.69 6.12
N ILE A 182 -7.66 -15.98 5.41
CA ILE A 182 -6.76 -14.93 4.91
C ILE A 182 -7.44 -14.06 3.84
N LEU A 183 -8.30 -14.63 2.99
CA LEU A 183 -9.13 -13.89 2.04
C LEU A 183 -10.12 -12.97 2.75
N LEU A 184 -10.85 -13.46 3.76
CA LEU A 184 -11.75 -12.62 4.57
C LEU A 184 -10.97 -11.49 5.26
N SER A 185 -9.78 -11.76 5.80
CA SER A 185 -8.93 -10.73 6.41
C SER A 185 -8.53 -9.63 5.42
N SER A 186 -8.34 -9.98 4.14
CA SER A 186 -7.99 -9.01 3.10
C SER A 186 -9.12 -8.03 2.76
N LEU A 187 -10.38 -8.42 2.97
CA LEU A 187 -11.53 -7.54 2.80
C LEU A 187 -11.50 -6.37 3.80
N LEU A 188 -10.97 -6.56 5.00
CA LEU A 188 -10.78 -5.46 5.96
C LEU A 188 -9.81 -4.41 5.41
N SER A 189 -8.74 -4.86 4.75
CA SER A 189 -7.80 -3.92 4.13
C SER A 189 -8.40 -3.18 2.94
N LEU A 190 -9.25 -3.86 2.17
CA LEU A 190 -10.00 -3.26 1.06
C LEU A 190 -10.90 -2.12 1.53
N PHE A 191 -11.55 -2.26 2.70
CA PHE A 191 -12.44 -1.23 3.23
C PHE A 191 -11.74 0.14 3.43
N PHE A 192 -10.57 0.17 4.08
CA PHE A 192 -9.91 1.47 4.32
C PHE A 192 -9.37 2.11 3.03
N TYR A 193 -9.02 1.30 2.01
CA TYR A 193 -8.63 1.82 0.70
C TYR A 193 -9.82 2.43 -0.04
N LEU A 194 -10.99 1.78 -0.01
CA LEU A 194 -12.21 2.35 -0.56
C LEU A 194 -12.61 3.65 0.14
N ARG A 195 -12.39 3.75 1.45
CA ARG A 195 -12.59 5.01 2.17
C ARG A 195 -11.65 6.11 1.66
N LEU A 196 -10.37 5.80 1.43
CA LEU A 196 -9.41 6.75 0.87
C LEU A 196 -9.85 7.23 -0.53
N THR A 197 -10.22 6.31 -1.42
CA THR A 197 -10.67 6.69 -2.78
C THR A 197 -11.93 7.53 -2.74
N TYR A 198 -12.87 7.19 -1.85
CA TYR A 198 -14.09 7.95 -1.65
C TYR A 198 -13.81 9.41 -1.26
N THR A 199 -12.91 9.62 -0.30
CA THR A 199 -12.53 10.97 0.14
C THR A 199 -11.77 11.75 -0.92
N LEU A 200 -11.00 11.09 -1.78
CA LEU A 200 -10.09 11.77 -2.71
C LEU A 200 -10.77 12.19 -4.02
N SER A 201 -11.61 11.32 -4.60
CA SER A 201 -12.12 11.53 -5.96
C SER A 201 -13.63 11.44 -6.11
N LEU A 202 -14.33 10.64 -5.29
CA LEU A 202 -15.77 10.42 -5.47
C LEU A 202 -16.62 11.49 -4.78
N THR A 203 -16.04 12.23 -3.83
CA THR A 203 -16.71 13.34 -3.16
C THR A 203 -15.92 14.63 -3.30
N LEU A 204 -16.65 15.74 -3.43
CA LEU A 204 -16.08 17.09 -3.44
C LEU A 204 -16.35 17.72 -2.07
N ALA A 205 -15.30 17.84 -1.26
CA ALA A 205 -15.37 18.62 -0.03
C ALA A 205 -15.33 20.12 -0.34
N PRO A 206 -15.89 20.99 0.53
CA PRO A 206 -15.81 22.43 0.34
C PRO A 206 -14.35 22.89 0.33
N ASN A 207 -13.96 23.59 -0.74
CA ASN A 207 -12.66 24.24 -0.82
C ASN A 207 -12.64 25.49 0.06
N LEU A 208 -11.52 25.72 0.77
CA LEU A 208 -11.29 26.98 1.47
C LEU A 208 -11.12 28.11 0.45
N SER A 209 -11.72 29.27 0.73
CA SER A 209 -11.71 30.46 -0.14
C SER A 209 -10.32 31.07 -0.37
N PHE A 210 -9.32 30.72 0.44
CA PHE A 210 -7.97 31.31 0.43
C PHE A 210 -6.93 30.57 -0.43
N PHE A 211 -7.34 29.72 -1.37
CA PHE A 211 -6.38 29.07 -2.27
C PHE A 211 -6.11 29.95 -3.51
N PRO A 212 -4.83 30.29 -3.82
CA PRO A 212 -4.50 30.96 -5.07
C PRO A 212 -4.86 30.02 -6.23
N LEU A 213 -5.47 30.55 -7.29
CA LEU A 213 -5.83 29.74 -8.45
C LEU A 213 -4.55 29.10 -9.03
N PRO A 214 -4.49 27.75 -9.14
CA PRO A 214 -3.31 27.08 -9.66
C PRO A 214 -3.01 27.43 -11.13
N TRP A 215 -4.03 27.87 -11.89
CA TRP A 215 -3.86 28.30 -13.28
C TRP A 215 -2.91 29.50 -13.44
N ALA A 216 -2.77 30.35 -12.41
CA ALA A 216 -1.89 31.51 -12.45
C ALA A 216 -0.39 31.17 -12.31
N MET A 217 -0.03 29.92 -11.96
CA MET A 217 1.36 29.53 -11.66
C MET A 217 2.06 28.73 -12.77
N HIS A 218 1.45 28.58 -13.95
CA HIS A 218 2.19 28.03 -15.09
C HIS A 218 3.25 29.05 -15.55
N LYS A 219 4.52 28.78 -15.24
CA LYS A 219 5.65 29.49 -15.87
C LYS A 219 5.48 29.39 -17.39
N LYS A 220 5.56 30.54 -18.08
CA LYS A 220 5.57 30.59 -19.54
C LYS A 220 6.64 29.62 -20.05
N ASN A 221 6.25 28.66 -20.88
CA ASN A 221 7.20 27.83 -21.61
C ASN A 221 8.09 28.78 -22.43
N PHE A 222 9.42 28.76 -22.19
CA PHE A 222 10.38 29.56 -22.96
C PHE A 222 10.42 29.21 -24.47
N MET A 223 9.75 28.12 -24.87
CA MET A 223 9.62 27.68 -26.27
C MET A 223 8.25 27.98 -26.90
N ALA A 224 7.33 28.66 -26.21
CA ALA A 224 6.11 29.11 -26.88
C ALA A 224 6.47 30.32 -27.78
N PRO A 225 6.16 30.29 -29.10
CA PRO A 225 6.32 31.47 -29.92
C PRO A 225 5.45 32.57 -29.33
N MET A 226 5.99 33.80 -29.25
CA MET A 226 5.16 34.95 -28.92
C MET A 226 4.06 35.04 -29.98
N ILE A 227 2.82 34.73 -29.61
CA ILE A 227 1.67 35.07 -30.42
C ILE A 227 1.52 36.58 -30.25
N THR A 228 2.02 37.34 -31.21
CA THR A 228 1.77 38.77 -31.36
C THR A 228 0.36 38.95 -31.90
N SER A 229 -0.52 39.48 -31.06
CA SER A 229 -1.74 40.19 -31.50
C SER A 229 -1.62 41.63 -31.07
#